data_AF-X0X821-F1
#
_entry.id   AF-X0X821-F1
#
_cell.length_a   1.000
_cell.length_b   1.000
_cell.length_c   1.000
_cell.angle_alpha   90.00
_cell.angle_beta   90.00
_cell.angle_gamma   90.00
#
_symmetry.space_group_name_H-M   'P 1'
#
loop_
_entity.id
_entity.type
_entity.pdbx_description
1 polymer ?
#
loop_
_entity_poly.entity_id
_entity_poly.type
_entity_poly.pdbx_seq_one_letter_code
_entity_poly.pdbx_strand_id
1 'polypeptide(L)'
;EFFKDPFLKAFPDGNNEARTFLTRIEDPRNALYHANPISNRQAEQVICYCRDIIDSLKEYYEKMGEEKEYNVPRIIKVTDSFGNTIHSNEFGDDPVSSWFLHKDHKNYLRPGEKLGIEIEVDPSFDHSSYTVKWDINSKSIEKFTNETKISFEIDIKHVGGFFNVECRIISNKRWHKWRNWDDLVSIYYKVLPPLKEH
;
A
#
# COMPACT_ATOMS: atom_id res chain seq x y z
N GLU A 1 -28.36 -2.77 -12.29
CA GLU A 1 -27.65 -2.97 -13.57
C GLU A 1 -26.14 -3.07 -13.38
N PHE A 2 -25.51 -2.15 -12.64
CA PHE A 2 -24.04 -2.09 -12.44
C PHE A 2 -23.33 -3.38 -11.98
N PHE A 3 -23.99 -4.26 -11.23
CA PHE A 3 -23.36 -5.45 -10.64
C PHE A 3 -23.67 -6.76 -11.37
N LYS A 4 -24.55 -6.72 -12.38
CA LYS A 4 -24.98 -7.94 -13.07
C LYS A 4 -23.84 -8.54 -13.88
N ASP A 5 -23.22 -7.72 -14.73
CA ASP A 5 -22.16 -8.18 -15.64
C ASP A 5 -20.84 -8.49 -14.90
N PRO A 6 -20.39 -7.69 -13.91
CA PRO A 6 -19.17 -8.01 -13.16
C PRO A 6 -19.23 -9.31 -12.35
N PHE A 7 -20.42 -9.71 -11.88
CA PHE A 7 -20.60 -10.93 -11.08
C PHE A 7 -21.17 -12.12 -11.86
N LEU A 8 -21.34 -12.00 -13.17
CA LEU A 8 -22.00 -13.05 -13.96
C LEU A 8 -21.30 -14.40 -13.88
N LYS A 9 -19.97 -14.43 -13.76
CA LYS A 9 -19.20 -15.67 -13.63
C LYS A 9 -19.30 -16.25 -12.22
N ALA A 10 -19.30 -15.40 -11.20
CA ALA A 10 -19.42 -15.83 -9.81
C ALA A 10 -20.84 -16.34 -9.47
N PHE A 11 -21.87 -15.71 -10.04
CA PHE A 11 -23.27 -16.01 -9.76
C PHE A 11 -24.10 -16.11 -11.06
N PRO A 12 -23.90 -17.16 -11.87
CA PRO A 12 -24.58 -17.34 -13.15
C PRO A 12 -26.12 -17.44 -13.03
N ASP A 13 -26.62 -17.93 -11.90
CA ASP A 13 -28.06 -18.06 -11.62
C ASP A 13 -28.67 -16.78 -10.98
N GLY A 14 -27.86 -15.72 -10.87
CA GLY A 14 -28.28 -14.39 -10.50
C GLY A 14 -28.49 -14.20 -8.99
N ASN A 15 -29.42 -13.30 -8.65
CA ASN A 15 -29.47 -12.69 -7.31
C ASN A 15 -29.70 -13.68 -6.16
N ASN A 16 -30.45 -14.77 -6.39
CA ASN A 16 -30.77 -15.75 -5.35
C ASN A 16 -29.54 -16.60 -5.00
N GLU A 17 -28.74 -16.94 -6.00
CA GLU A 17 -27.47 -17.63 -5.82
C GLU A 17 -26.47 -16.73 -5.07
N ALA A 18 -26.31 -15.49 -5.53
CA ALA A 18 -25.47 -14.48 -4.88
C ALA A 18 -25.85 -14.30 -3.40
N ARG A 19 -27.15 -14.14 -3.11
CA ARG A 19 -27.66 -14.03 -1.73
C ARG A 19 -27.28 -15.25 -0.90
N THR A 20 -27.50 -16.45 -1.44
CA THR A 20 -27.19 -17.70 -0.73
C THR A 20 -25.73 -17.79 -0.32
N PHE A 21 -24.82 -17.47 -1.24
CA PHE A 21 -23.38 -17.55 -0.97
C PHE A 21 -22.90 -16.43 -0.05
N LEU A 22 -23.37 -15.19 -0.24
CA LEU A 22 -23.01 -14.07 0.63
C LEU A 22 -23.50 -14.29 2.08
N THR A 23 -24.71 -14.82 2.28
CA THR A 23 -25.21 -15.19 3.62
C THR A 23 -24.35 -16.27 4.28
N ARG A 24 -23.78 -17.22 3.52
CA ARG A 24 -22.86 -18.23 4.08
C ARG A 24 -21.52 -17.64 4.57
N ILE A 25 -21.12 -16.47 4.06
CA ILE A 25 -19.87 -15.78 4.45
C ILE A 25 -20.10 -14.86 5.67
N GLU A 26 -21.35 -14.45 5.90
CA GLU A 26 -21.72 -13.51 6.97
C GLU A 26 -21.33 -14.02 8.36
N ASP A 27 -21.68 -15.26 8.69
CA ASP A 27 -21.39 -15.87 10.00
C ASP A 27 -19.88 -15.96 10.27
N PRO A 28 -19.04 -16.55 9.39
CA PRO A 28 -17.58 -16.52 9.57
C PRO A 28 -17.01 -15.11 9.68
N ARG A 29 -17.49 -14.15 8.87
CA ARG A 29 -17.02 -12.76 8.89
C ARG A 29 -17.32 -12.10 10.24
N ASN A 30 -18.53 -12.31 10.79
CA ASN A 30 -18.91 -11.76 12.09
C ASN A 30 -18.14 -12.41 13.23
N ALA A 31 -17.88 -13.73 13.17
CA ALA A 31 -17.02 -14.41 14.13
C ALA A 31 -15.61 -13.80 14.16
N LEU A 32 -14.98 -13.64 12.98
CA LEU A 32 -13.65 -13.04 12.87
C LEU A 32 -13.60 -11.59 13.38
N TYR A 33 -14.62 -10.78 13.08
CA TYR A 33 -14.72 -9.40 13.56
C TYR A 33 -14.72 -9.31 15.09
N HIS A 34 -15.35 -10.28 15.77
CA HIS A 34 -15.38 -10.38 17.22
C HIS A 34 -14.22 -11.24 17.80
N ALA A 35 -13.17 -11.50 17.01
CA ALA A 35 -12.02 -12.32 17.38
C ALA A 35 -12.38 -13.76 17.85
N ASN A 36 -13.51 -14.29 17.37
CA ASN A 36 -13.92 -15.67 17.61
C ASN A 36 -13.29 -16.61 16.56
N PRO A 37 -12.95 -17.85 16.95
CA PRO A 37 -12.43 -18.83 16.00
C PRO A 37 -13.50 -19.27 15.00
N ILE A 38 -13.06 -19.61 13.79
CA ILE A 38 -13.88 -20.28 12.77
C ILE A 38 -13.32 -21.68 12.51
N SER A 39 -14.15 -22.60 12.04
CA SER A 39 -13.70 -23.93 11.64
C SER A 39 -12.90 -23.88 10.32
N ASN A 40 -12.05 -24.88 10.09
CA ASN A 40 -11.32 -25.02 8.82
C ASN A 40 -12.27 -25.06 7.62
N ARG A 41 -13.40 -25.74 7.75
CA ARG A 41 -14.43 -25.80 6.70
C ARG A 41 -15.03 -24.43 6.39
N GLN A 42 -15.29 -23.61 7.40
CA GLN A 42 -15.75 -22.24 7.19
C GLN A 42 -14.67 -21.39 6.52
N ALA A 43 -13.41 -21.53 6.92
CA ALA A 43 -12.30 -20.82 6.29
C ALA A 43 -12.16 -21.19 4.80
N GLU A 44 -12.21 -22.48 4.46
CA GLU A 44 -12.20 -22.95 3.07
C GLU A 44 -13.36 -22.38 2.25
N GLN A 45 -14.59 -22.40 2.79
CA GLN A 45 -15.76 -21.84 2.13
C GLN A 45 -15.61 -20.35 1.84
N VAL A 46 -15.14 -19.57 2.81
CA VAL A 46 -14.88 -18.14 2.64
C VAL A 46 -13.84 -17.92 1.53
N ILE A 47 -12.74 -18.67 1.55
CA ILE A 47 -11.69 -18.55 0.54
C ILE A 47 -12.23 -18.84 -0.87
N CYS A 48 -12.99 -19.92 -1.05
CA CYS A 48 -13.54 -20.29 -2.35
C CYS A 48 -14.49 -19.20 -2.88
N TYR A 49 -15.50 -18.81 -2.09
CA TYR A 49 -16.48 -17.82 -2.57
C TYR A 49 -15.84 -16.45 -2.84
N CYS A 50 -14.88 -16.02 -2.00
CA CYS A 50 -14.16 -14.78 -2.25
C CYS A 50 -13.33 -14.86 -3.54
N ARG A 51 -12.70 -16.00 -3.83
CA ARG A 51 -11.94 -16.21 -5.08
C ARG A 51 -12.85 -16.16 -6.30
N ASP A 52 -14.01 -16.82 -6.25
CA ASP A 52 -14.95 -16.80 -7.38
C ASP A 52 -15.41 -15.38 -7.72
N ILE A 53 -15.71 -14.57 -6.68
CA ILE A 53 -16.05 -13.15 -6.85
C ILE A 53 -14.87 -12.37 -7.45
N ILE A 54 -13.66 -12.54 -6.92
CA ILE A 54 -12.46 -11.84 -7.40
C ILE A 54 -12.18 -12.20 -8.87
N ASP A 55 -12.27 -13.47 -9.24
CA ASP A 55 -11.99 -13.93 -10.60
C ASP A 55 -13.07 -13.48 -11.59
N SER A 56 -14.32 -13.38 -11.15
CA SER A 56 -15.41 -12.79 -11.94
C SER A 56 -15.15 -11.30 -12.22
N LEU A 57 -14.78 -10.53 -11.19
CA LEU A 57 -14.46 -9.11 -11.33
C LEU A 57 -13.25 -8.90 -12.26
N LYS A 58 -12.17 -9.67 -12.08
CA LYS A 58 -10.98 -9.61 -12.94
C LYS A 58 -11.35 -9.81 -14.41
N GLU A 59 -12.08 -10.88 -14.71
CA GLU A 59 -12.48 -11.17 -16.10
C GLU A 59 -13.35 -10.06 -16.71
N TYR A 60 -14.24 -9.46 -15.92
CA TYR A 60 -15.06 -8.35 -16.38
C TYR A 60 -14.22 -7.11 -16.72
N TYR A 61 -13.32 -6.69 -15.82
CA TYR A 61 -12.48 -5.53 -16.04
C TYR A 61 -11.41 -5.75 -17.12
N GLU A 62 -10.90 -6.98 -17.28
CA GLU A 62 -10.05 -7.38 -18.41
C GLU A 62 -10.77 -7.25 -19.77
N LYS A 63 -12.07 -7.55 -19.83
CA LYS A 63 -12.85 -7.37 -21.07
C LYS A 63 -13.11 -5.90 -21.39
N MET A 64 -13.18 -5.05 -20.38
CA MET A 64 -13.37 -3.60 -20.55
C MET A 64 -12.10 -2.88 -20.99
N GLY A 65 -10.93 -3.53 -20.92
CA GLY A 65 -9.67 -2.86 -21.20
C GLY A 65 -9.16 -2.03 -20.02
N GLU A 66 -9.79 -2.10 -18.84
CA GLU A 66 -9.35 -1.36 -17.65
C GLU A 66 -8.02 -1.89 -17.10
N GLU A 67 -7.65 -3.13 -17.42
CA GLU A 67 -6.29 -3.65 -17.20
C GLU A 67 -5.21 -2.85 -17.94
N LYS A 68 -5.60 -2.03 -18.92
CA LYS A 68 -4.71 -1.15 -19.70
C LYS A 68 -4.63 0.27 -19.14
N GLU A 69 -5.50 0.65 -18.19
CA GLU A 69 -5.45 1.97 -17.57
C GLU A 69 -4.45 1.95 -16.40
N TYR A 70 -3.17 2.12 -16.74
CA TYR A 70 -2.07 2.27 -15.77
C TYR A 70 -2.04 1.19 -14.67
N ASN A 71 -2.27 -0.08 -15.04
CA ASN A 71 -2.10 -1.23 -14.15
C ASN A 71 -0.62 -1.41 -13.78
N VAL A 72 -0.18 -0.78 -12.70
CA VAL A 72 1.23 -0.70 -12.27
C VAL A 72 1.31 -1.00 -10.77
N PRO A 73 2.44 -1.50 -10.26
CA PRO A 73 2.60 -1.77 -8.83
C PRO A 73 2.49 -0.49 -8.02
N ARG A 74 1.72 -0.55 -6.92
CA ARG A 74 1.43 0.60 -6.05
C ARG A 74 1.75 0.30 -4.59
N ILE A 75 2.13 1.34 -3.85
CA ILE A 75 2.32 1.29 -2.41
C ILE A 75 0.93 1.32 -1.75
N ILE A 76 0.56 0.25 -1.07
CA ILE A 76 -0.76 0.10 -0.42
C ILE A 76 -0.75 0.48 1.05
N LYS A 77 0.43 0.49 1.68
CA LYS A 77 0.63 0.84 3.09
C LYS A 77 2.05 1.33 3.34
N VAL A 78 2.18 2.28 4.27
CA VAL A 78 3.46 2.72 4.82
C VAL A 78 3.38 2.73 6.35
N THR A 79 4.41 2.23 7.01
CA THR A 79 4.54 2.24 8.48
C THR A 79 5.92 2.76 8.87
N ASP A 80 6.01 3.58 9.91
CA ASP A 80 7.29 4.01 10.48
C ASP A 80 7.59 3.36 11.83
N SER A 81 8.84 3.50 12.28
CA SER A 81 9.32 2.96 13.56
C SER A 81 8.67 3.59 14.79
N PHE A 82 7.91 4.67 14.64
CA PHE A 82 7.19 5.36 15.71
C PHE A 82 5.73 4.91 15.82
N GLY A 83 5.32 3.92 15.01
CA GLY A 83 3.99 3.34 15.01
C GLY A 83 2.98 4.14 14.18
N ASN A 84 3.43 5.15 13.42
CA ASN A 84 2.56 5.80 12.46
C ASN A 84 2.31 4.85 11.29
N THR A 85 1.08 4.82 10.77
CA THR A 85 0.72 4.04 9.60
C THR A 85 -0.24 4.85 8.73
N ILE A 86 -0.13 4.69 7.42
CA ILE A 86 -1.05 5.25 6.43
C ILE A 86 -1.32 4.22 5.33
N HIS A 87 -2.57 4.14 4.89
CA HIS A 87 -3.02 3.23 3.82
C HIS A 87 -3.28 3.98 2.51
N SER A 88 -3.29 3.25 1.39
CA SER A 88 -3.43 3.85 0.06
C SER A 88 -4.70 4.67 -0.17
N ASN A 89 -5.80 4.31 0.48
CA ASN A 89 -7.07 5.03 0.44
C ASN A 89 -7.06 6.34 1.24
N GLU A 90 -6.03 6.55 2.07
CA GLU A 90 -5.82 7.78 2.82
C GLU A 90 -4.88 8.75 2.09
N PHE A 91 -4.19 8.28 1.04
CA PHE A 91 -3.50 9.14 0.11
C PHE A 91 -4.53 9.76 -0.85
N GLY A 92 -4.43 11.07 -1.11
CA GLY A 92 -5.25 11.72 -2.13
C GLY A 92 -4.91 11.22 -3.54
N ASP A 93 -5.75 11.53 -4.53
CA ASP A 93 -5.57 11.16 -5.94
C ASP A 93 -4.40 11.91 -6.65
N ASP A 94 -3.54 12.56 -5.87
CA ASP A 94 -2.41 13.32 -6.38
C ASP A 94 -1.31 12.40 -6.94
N PRO A 95 -0.50 12.89 -7.90
CA PRO A 95 0.65 12.16 -8.44
C PRO A 95 1.70 11.77 -7.40
N VAL A 96 1.64 12.39 -6.22
CA VAL A 96 2.56 12.19 -5.11
C VAL A 96 1.76 12.03 -3.83
N SER A 97 1.75 10.81 -3.29
CA SER A 97 1.16 10.51 -2.00
C SER A 97 1.99 11.18 -0.90
N SER A 98 1.53 12.32 -0.38
CA SER A 98 2.28 13.11 0.60
C SER A 98 1.78 12.87 2.03
N TRP A 99 2.67 12.45 2.91
CA TRP A 99 2.37 12.21 4.32
C TRP A 99 3.10 13.21 5.24
N PHE A 100 2.34 14.11 5.84
CA PHE A 100 2.86 15.25 6.60
C PHE A 100 2.95 14.99 8.11
N LEU A 101 3.94 14.20 8.54
CA LEU A 101 4.21 13.92 9.95
C LEU A 101 4.86 15.09 10.70
N HIS A 102 5.51 16.02 9.98
CA HIS A 102 6.19 17.21 10.49
C HIS A 102 5.30 18.20 11.26
N LYS A 103 3.98 18.02 11.24
CA LYS A 103 3.01 18.88 11.95
C LYS A 103 2.75 18.43 13.39
N ASP A 104 3.00 17.17 13.69
CA ASP A 104 2.76 16.58 15.01
C ASP A 104 4.07 16.46 15.79
N HIS A 105 4.11 17.05 16.98
CA HIS A 105 5.29 17.09 17.85
C HIS A 105 5.79 15.71 18.24
N LYS A 106 4.92 14.69 18.28
CA LYS A 106 5.31 13.32 18.60
C LYS A 106 6.24 12.68 17.55
N ASN A 107 6.27 13.25 16.34
CA ASN A 107 7.05 12.77 15.20
C ASN A 107 8.30 13.63 14.95
N TYR A 108 8.63 14.53 15.87
CA TYR A 108 9.82 15.35 15.74
C TYR A 108 11.05 14.50 16.04
N LEU A 109 12.04 14.61 15.17
CA LEU A 109 13.27 13.84 15.24
C LEU A 109 14.45 14.71 15.68
N ARG A 110 15.53 14.06 16.12
CA ARG A 110 16.82 14.70 16.42
C ARG A 110 18.00 13.89 15.88
N PRO A 111 19.15 14.53 15.63
CA PRO A 111 20.38 13.82 15.30
C PRO A 111 20.70 12.73 16.33
N GLY A 112 21.13 11.56 15.86
CA GLY A 112 21.40 10.36 16.66
C GLY A 112 20.20 9.41 16.79
N GLU A 113 18.99 9.85 16.49
CA GLU A 113 17.82 8.97 16.47
C GLU A 113 17.80 8.09 15.22
N LYS A 114 17.20 6.90 15.35
CA LYS A 114 17.06 5.95 14.24
C LYS A 114 15.63 5.99 13.70
N LEU A 115 15.50 6.30 12.41
CA LEU A 115 14.23 6.24 11.69
C LEU A 115 14.17 4.93 10.91
N GLY A 116 13.09 4.18 11.06
CA GLY A 116 12.76 3.01 10.26
C GLY A 116 11.47 3.26 9.48
N ILE A 117 11.42 2.86 8.22
CA ILE A 117 10.23 2.98 7.37
C ILE A 117 10.07 1.67 6.61
N GLU A 118 8.85 1.17 6.57
CA GLU A 118 8.45 -0.04 5.87
C GLU A 118 7.28 0.27 4.94
N ILE A 119 7.32 -0.26 3.72
CA ILE A 119 6.25 -0.16 2.75
C ILE A 119 5.70 -1.55 2.42
N GLU A 120 4.41 -1.57 2.10
CA GLU A 120 3.74 -2.71 1.48
C GLU A 120 3.36 -2.32 0.06
N VAL A 121 3.84 -3.08 -0.92
CA VAL A 121 3.45 -2.95 -2.32
C VAL A 121 2.34 -3.95 -2.61
N ASP A 122 1.41 -3.61 -3.50
CA ASP A 122 0.33 -4.49 -3.93
C ASP A 122 0.86 -5.90 -4.27
N PRO A 123 0.45 -6.94 -3.50
CA PRO A 123 0.98 -8.29 -3.63
C PRO A 123 0.51 -9.01 -4.92
N SER A 124 -0.39 -8.41 -5.70
CA SER A 124 -0.74 -8.92 -7.02
C SER A 124 0.37 -8.77 -8.05
N PHE A 125 1.39 -7.95 -7.76
CA PHE A 125 2.58 -7.78 -8.61
C PHE A 125 3.76 -8.55 -8.05
N ASP A 126 4.45 -9.27 -8.93
CA ASP A 126 5.67 -9.99 -8.56
C ASP A 126 6.80 -9.00 -8.21
N HIS A 127 7.55 -9.27 -7.14
CA HIS A 127 8.65 -8.40 -6.69
C HIS A 127 9.75 -8.19 -7.75
N SER A 128 9.96 -9.15 -8.65
CA SER A 128 10.94 -9.00 -9.74
C SER A 128 10.46 -8.09 -10.87
N SER A 129 9.15 -7.76 -10.91
CA SER A 129 8.54 -6.95 -11.96
C SER A 129 8.74 -5.44 -11.78
N TYR A 130 9.34 -5.02 -10.65
CA TYR A 130 9.59 -3.61 -10.35
C TYR A 130 10.83 -3.41 -9.48
N THR A 131 11.25 -2.16 -9.39
CA THR A 131 12.33 -1.68 -8.54
C THR A 131 11.77 -0.75 -7.47
N VAL A 132 12.23 -0.90 -6.22
CA VAL A 132 11.99 0.05 -5.14
C VAL A 132 13.19 0.97 -5.02
N LYS A 133 12.97 2.29 -5.01
CA LYS A 133 14.04 3.28 -4.80
C LYS A 133 13.69 4.21 -3.66
N TRP A 134 14.68 4.47 -2.81
CA TRP A 134 14.58 5.39 -1.69
C TRP A 134 15.47 6.59 -1.87
N ASP A 135 14.90 7.78 -1.69
CA ASP A 135 15.62 9.03 -1.64
C ASP A 135 15.43 9.66 -0.26
N ILE A 136 16.53 10.10 0.35
CA ILE A 136 16.52 10.79 1.65
C ILE A 136 17.03 12.21 1.41
N ASN A 137 16.18 13.20 1.71
CA ASN A 137 16.44 14.61 1.47
C ASN A 137 16.93 14.88 0.03
N SER A 138 16.17 14.36 -0.95
CA SER A 138 16.46 14.44 -2.39
C SER A 138 17.75 13.76 -2.86
N LYS A 139 18.37 12.90 -2.04
CA LYS A 139 19.53 12.09 -2.41
C LYS A 139 19.17 10.62 -2.48
N SER A 140 19.40 10.00 -3.63
CA SER A 140 19.17 8.57 -3.80
C SER A 140 20.16 7.74 -3.01
N ILE A 141 19.65 6.70 -2.35
CA ILE A 141 20.42 5.85 -1.45
C ILE A 141 20.49 4.44 -2.03
N GLU A 142 21.55 4.17 -2.80
CA GLU A 142 21.70 2.92 -3.57
C GLU A 142 21.62 1.65 -2.70
N LYS A 143 22.14 1.70 -1.47
CA LYS A 143 22.07 0.57 -0.51
C LYS A 143 20.66 0.15 -0.11
N PHE A 144 19.64 0.97 -0.40
CA PHE A 144 18.24 0.69 -0.13
C PHE A 144 17.46 0.30 -1.39
N THR A 145 18.13 0.11 -2.52
CA THR A 145 17.48 -0.34 -3.74
C THR A 145 16.84 -1.72 -3.52
N ASN A 146 15.57 -1.86 -3.89
CA ASN A 146 14.74 -3.07 -3.69
C ASN A 146 14.46 -3.45 -2.25
N GLU A 147 14.83 -2.62 -1.28
CA GLU A 147 14.43 -2.82 0.12
C GLU A 147 13.02 -2.26 0.34
N THR A 148 12.11 -3.09 0.82
CA THR A 148 10.77 -2.65 1.27
C THR A 148 10.80 -2.08 2.68
N LYS A 149 11.89 -2.30 3.41
CA LYS A 149 12.12 -1.81 4.77
C LYS A 149 13.50 -1.18 4.87
N ILE A 150 13.55 0.09 5.22
CA ILE A 150 14.79 0.84 5.40
C ILE A 150 14.94 1.29 6.84
N SER A 151 16.19 1.46 7.28
CA SER A 151 16.47 2.14 8.52
C SER A 151 17.81 2.86 8.50
N PHE A 152 17.84 4.08 9.03
CA PHE A 152 19.01 4.95 9.04
C PHE A 152 18.99 5.87 10.25
N GLU A 153 20.17 6.39 10.59
CA GLU A 153 20.35 7.37 11.66
C GLU A 153 20.15 8.79 11.13
N ILE A 154 19.48 9.62 11.92
CA ILE A 154 19.31 11.04 11.64
C ILE A 154 20.64 11.74 11.94
N ASP A 155 21.13 12.51 10.98
CA ASP A 155 22.40 13.22 11.01
C ASP A 155 22.12 14.73 11.16
N ILE A 156 23.12 15.51 11.57
CA ILE A 156 23.03 16.96 11.70
C ILE A 156 22.65 17.63 10.38
N LYS A 157 23.07 17.07 9.23
CA LYS A 157 22.69 17.55 7.89
C LYS A 157 21.20 17.39 7.58
N HIS A 158 20.47 16.59 8.36
CA HIS A 158 19.02 16.40 8.20
C HIS A 158 18.20 17.42 9.00
N VAL A 159 18.84 18.23 9.86
CA VAL A 159 18.16 19.26 10.66
C VAL A 159 17.43 20.24 9.74
N GLY A 160 16.13 20.43 10.00
CA GLY A 160 15.29 21.26 9.17
C GLY A 160 13.80 21.14 9.50
N GLY A 161 13.04 22.17 9.11
CA GLY A 161 11.58 22.20 9.27
C GLY A 161 10.83 21.21 8.37
N PHE A 162 11.50 20.69 7.34
CA PHE A 162 10.90 19.90 6.27
C PHE A 162 11.89 18.84 5.76
N PHE A 163 12.12 17.80 6.57
CA PHE A 163 12.95 16.67 6.19
C PHE A 163 12.11 15.65 5.42
N ASN A 164 12.55 15.29 4.22
CA ASN A 164 11.79 14.45 3.30
C ASN A 164 12.45 13.07 3.12
N VAL A 165 11.62 12.03 3.11
CA VAL A 165 11.98 10.68 2.68
C VAL A 165 10.99 10.26 1.60
N GLU A 166 11.49 9.83 0.45
CA GLU A 166 10.70 9.40 -0.68
C GLU A 166 10.93 7.93 -0.99
N CYS A 167 9.85 7.22 -1.31
CA CYS A 167 9.91 5.88 -1.87
C CYS A 167 9.18 5.83 -3.21
N ARG A 168 9.91 5.42 -4.26
CA ARG A 168 9.40 5.28 -5.63
C ARG A 168 9.33 3.82 -6.03
N ILE A 169 8.26 3.47 -6.73
CA ILE A 169 8.09 2.20 -7.42
C ILE A 169 8.24 2.44 -8.92
N ILE A 170 9.06 1.63 -9.56
CA ILE A 170 9.34 1.70 -11.01
C ILE A 170 9.23 0.29 -11.58
N SER A 171 8.16 0.00 -12.34
CA SER A 171 8.00 -1.29 -13.01
C SER A 171 9.01 -1.49 -14.14
N ASN A 172 9.22 -2.73 -14.58
CA ASN A 172 10.10 -3.04 -15.71
C ASN A 172 9.45 -2.76 -17.08
N LYS A 173 8.33 -2.02 -17.11
CA LYS A 173 7.61 -1.66 -18.33
C LYS A 173 8.38 -0.57 -19.09
N ARG A 174 8.10 -0.46 -20.40
CA ARG A 174 8.66 0.60 -21.27
C ARG A 174 7.98 1.96 -21.10
N TRP A 175 6.88 1.99 -20.36
CA TRP A 175 6.09 3.18 -20.05
C TRP A 175 5.81 3.18 -18.56
N HIS A 176 5.58 4.35 -17.99
CA HIS A 176 5.23 4.51 -16.58
C HIS A 176 4.07 5.47 -16.40
N LYS A 177 3.26 5.26 -15.36
CA LYS A 177 2.09 6.12 -15.05
C LYS A 177 2.48 7.60 -14.96
N TRP A 178 3.60 7.89 -14.34
CA TRP A 178 4.11 9.26 -14.15
C TRP A 178 5.39 9.52 -14.97
N ARG A 179 5.44 9.00 -16.20
CA ARG A 179 6.56 9.11 -17.17
C ARG A 179 7.81 8.32 -16.81
N ASN A 180 8.33 8.43 -15.58
CA ASN A 180 9.58 7.79 -15.14
C ASN A 180 9.46 7.01 -13.82
N TRP A 181 8.28 6.99 -13.22
CA TRP A 181 7.93 6.11 -12.10
C TRP A 181 6.43 5.77 -12.16
N ASP A 182 6.06 4.75 -11.40
CA ASP A 182 4.70 4.20 -11.38
C ASP A 182 3.93 4.60 -10.12
N ASP A 183 4.62 4.65 -8.99
CA ASP A 183 4.07 5.17 -7.74
C ASP A 183 5.15 5.88 -6.90
N LEU A 184 4.74 6.84 -6.08
CA LEU A 184 5.62 7.62 -5.22
C LEU A 184 4.90 8.02 -3.93
N VAL A 185 5.53 7.74 -2.79
CA VAL A 185 5.16 8.30 -1.49
C VAL A 185 6.26 9.21 -0.97
N SER A 186 5.86 10.39 -0.49
CA SER A 186 6.73 11.38 0.15
C SER A 186 6.34 11.53 1.60
N ILE A 187 7.28 11.30 2.52
CA ILE A 187 7.05 11.35 3.96
C ILE A 187 7.86 12.52 4.52
N TYR A 188 7.18 13.41 5.24
CA TYR A 188 7.77 14.65 5.74
C TYR A 188 7.83 14.64 7.27
N TYR A 189 9.03 14.74 7.82
CA TYR A 189 9.31 14.90 9.24
C TYR A 189 9.87 16.30 9.54
N LYS A 190 9.91 16.65 10.82
CA LYS A 190 10.65 17.80 11.32
C LYS A 190 11.84 17.29 12.11
N VAL A 191 13.04 17.75 11.78
CA VAL A 191 14.26 17.38 12.51
C VAL A 191 14.76 18.61 13.25
N LEU A 192 14.75 18.54 14.59
CA LEU A 192 15.17 19.63 15.46
C LEU A 192 16.70 19.67 15.59
N PRO A 193 17.28 20.84 15.91
CA PRO A 193 18.69 20.95 16.25
C PRO A 193 19.09 19.99 17.40
N PRO A 194 20.37 19.59 17.50
CA PRO A 194 20.85 18.82 18.65
C PRO A 194 20.64 19.60 19.96
N LEU A 195 20.46 18.89 21.07
CA LEU A 195 20.28 19.53 22.40
C LEU A 195 21.57 20.15 22.95
N LYS A 196 22.72 19.73 22.43
CA LYS A 196 24.05 20.25 22.75
C LYS A 196 24.75 20.55 21.44
N GLU A 197 25.20 21.80 21.27
CA GLU A 197 26.16 22.15 20.23
C GLU A 197 27.54 21.68 20.73
N HIS A 198 28.18 20.80 19.97
CA HIS A 198 29.56 20.40 20.19
C HIS A 198 30.47 21.18 19.26
#